data_AF-A0A811N6C1-F1
#
_entry.id   AF-A0A811N6C1-F1
#
_cell.length_a   1.000
_cell.length_b   1.000
_cell.length_c   1.000
_cell.angle_alpha   90.00
_cell.angle_beta   90.00
_cell.angle_gamma   90.00
#
_symmetry.space_group_name_H-M   'P 1'
#
loop_
_entity.id
_entity.type
_entity.pdbx_description
1 polymer ?
#
loop_
_entity_poly.entity_id
_entity_poly.type
_entity_poly.pdbx_seq_one_letter_code
_entity_poly.pdbx_strand_id
1 'polypeptide(L)'
;MFSSDKILDAFMGVGEYEGMAQQDGKFGLGFRRYNNASSGKMRYFGHSGMGGSTGFCDVENNFAIAVMVNKLSLGSVTRGVIRLVLEELGLPVPDARTSTRPPARRA
;
A
#
# COMPACT_ATOMS: atom_id res chain seq x y z
N MET A 1 4.03 -10.30 20.94
CA MET A 1 4.02 -8.88 20.55
C MET A 1 5.44 -8.54 20.12
N PHE A 2 5.66 -7.96 18.95
CA PHE A 2 7.01 -7.55 18.53
C PHE A 2 7.44 -6.36 19.40
N SER A 3 8.64 -6.43 19.99
CA SER A 3 9.13 -5.42 20.95
C SER A 3 10.21 -4.50 20.36
N SER A 4 10.45 -4.58 19.04
CA SER A 4 11.47 -3.78 18.37
C SER A 4 10.85 -2.51 17.80
N ASP A 5 11.41 -1.36 18.16
CA ASP A 5 11.05 -0.06 17.60
C ASP A 5 11.34 0.03 16.08
N LYS A 6 12.09 -0.94 15.54
CA LYS A 6 12.48 -1.02 14.12
C LYS A 6 11.60 -1.95 13.28
N ILE A 7 10.49 -2.46 13.81
CA ILE A 7 9.62 -3.37 13.07
C ILE A 7 9.08 -2.73 11.78
N LEU A 8 8.85 -1.42 11.80
CA LEU A 8 8.43 -0.66 10.61
C LEU A 8 9.54 -0.62 9.56
N ASP A 9 10.80 -0.42 9.98
CA ASP A 9 11.95 -0.41 9.08
C ASP A 9 12.10 -1.77 8.38
N ALA A 10 11.85 -2.87 9.09
CA ALA A 10 11.83 -4.21 8.50
C ALA A 10 10.73 -4.33 7.44
N PHE A 11 9.49 -3.95 7.74
CA PHE A 11 8.38 -4.01 6.78
C PHE A 11 8.63 -3.15 5.54
N MET A 12 9.29 -2.01 5.72
CA MET A 12 9.64 -1.08 4.64
C MET A 12 10.93 -1.45 3.92
N GLY A 13 11.78 -2.30 4.51
CA GLY A 13 13.10 -2.65 3.96
C GLY A 13 14.05 -1.45 3.92
N VAL A 14 14.07 -0.64 4.99
CA VAL A 14 14.90 0.58 5.11
C VAL A 14 15.86 0.48 6.30
N GLY A 15 16.78 1.44 6.44
CA GLY A 15 17.77 1.45 7.52
C GLY A 15 18.68 0.24 7.46
N GLU A 16 18.76 -0.55 8.54
CA GLU A 16 19.60 -1.75 8.58
C GLU A 16 19.14 -2.88 7.65
N TYR A 17 17.90 -2.79 7.12
CA TYR A 17 17.32 -3.78 6.23
C TYR A 17 17.44 -3.43 4.74
N GLU A 18 18.07 -2.31 4.38
CA GLU A 18 18.17 -1.84 2.98
C GLU A 18 18.85 -2.86 2.06
N GLY A 19 19.87 -3.57 2.55
CA GLY A 19 20.56 -4.60 1.79
C GLY A 19 19.75 -5.90 1.58
N MET A 20 18.60 -6.03 2.25
CA MET A 20 17.72 -7.19 2.19
C MET A 20 16.49 -6.98 1.30
N ALA A 21 16.27 -5.75 0.84
CA ALA A 21 15.19 -5.39 -0.07
C ALA A 21 15.75 -4.83 -1.39
N GLN A 22 14.94 -4.85 -2.44
CA GLN A 22 15.33 -4.20 -3.69
C GLN A 22 15.41 -2.68 -3.47
N GLN A 23 16.56 -2.10 -3.78
CA GLN A 23 16.75 -0.65 -3.78
C GLN A 23 15.76 0.01 -4.75
N ASP A 24 15.12 1.10 -4.30
CA ASP A 24 14.03 1.80 -5.02
C ASP A 24 12.85 0.90 -5.46
N GLY A 25 12.75 -0.28 -4.87
CA GLY A 25 11.71 -1.25 -5.14
C GLY A 25 10.36 -0.89 -4.52
N LYS A 26 9.30 -1.55 -5.01
CA LYS A 26 7.94 -1.44 -4.46
C LYS A 26 7.71 -2.28 -3.20
N PHE A 27 8.70 -3.03 -2.74
CA PHE A 27 8.55 -4.03 -1.69
C PHE A 27 9.66 -3.93 -0.65
N GLY A 28 9.30 -3.86 0.63
CA GLY A 28 10.23 -4.11 1.75
C GLY A 28 10.32 -5.62 2.03
N LEU A 29 10.48 -6.01 3.29
CA LEU A 29 10.56 -7.44 3.66
C LEU A 29 9.17 -8.09 3.74
N GLY A 30 8.68 -8.52 2.58
CA GLY A 30 7.40 -9.24 2.44
C GLY A 30 6.16 -8.33 2.30
N PHE A 31 6.33 -7.02 2.41
CA PHE A 31 5.24 -6.05 2.26
C PHE A 31 5.45 -5.13 1.07
N ARG A 32 4.36 -4.85 0.37
CA ARG A 32 4.32 -3.81 -0.65
C ARG A 32 4.29 -2.44 0.02
N ARG A 33 5.18 -1.55 -0.42
CA ARG A 33 5.23 -0.14 -0.05
C ARG A 33 4.23 0.64 -0.91
N TYR A 34 3.47 1.53 -0.29
CA TYR A 34 2.68 2.52 -1.01
C TYR A 34 3.24 3.89 -0.71
N ASN A 35 3.67 4.60 -1.75
CA ASN A 35 4.32 5.89 -1.57
C ASN A 35 3.26 6.99 -1.57
N ASN A 36 3.43 8.01 -0.73
CA ASN A 36 2.82 9.30 -0.98
C ASN A 36 3.80 10.13 -1.84
N ALA A 37 3.44 10.38 -3.10
CA ALA A 37 4.32 10.99 -4.10
C ALA A 37 4.92 12.35 -3.67
N SER A 38 4.31 13.02 -2.69
CA SER A 38 4.67 14.36 -2.24
C SER A 38 5.55 14.43 -0.98
N SER A 39 5.72 13.34 -0.21
CA SER A 39 6.36 13.44 1.12
C SER A 39 7.69 12.70 1.26
N GLY A 40 8.03 11.79 0.33
CA GLY A 40 9.21 10.93 0.45
C GLY A 40 9.19 9.96 1.65
N LYS A 41 8.20 10.07 2.55
CA LYS A 41 8.05 9.24 3.74
C LYS A 41 7.38 7.91 3.39
N MET A 42 8.03 6.84 3.85
CA MET A 42 7.49 5.49 3.82
C MET A 42 6.43 5.35 4.92
N ARG A 43 5.17 5.59 4.55
CA ARG A 43 4.03 5.68 5.49
C ARG A 43 3.09 4.48 5.42
N TYR A 44 2.99 3.85 4.25
CA TYR A 44 1.98 2.83 4.00
C TYR A 44 2.63 1.52 3.57
N PHE A 45 2.21 0.42 4.19
CA PHE A 45 2.62 -0.92 3.78
C PHE A 45 1.43 -1.88 3.82
N GLY A 46 1.50 -2.94 3.01
CA GLY A 46 0.43 -3.93 2.91
C GLY A 46 0.66 -4.92 1.77
N HIS A 47 -0.40 -5.53 1.26
CA HIS A 47 -0.33 -6.41 0.09
C HIS A 47 -1.70 -6.56 -0.56
N SER A 48 -1.71 -6.75 -1.88
CA SER A 48 -2.91 -7.13 -2.63
C SER A 48 -2.90 -8.62 -2.93
N GLY A 49 -4.03 -9.29 -2.74
CA GLY A 49 -4.20 -10.70 -3.06
C GLY A 49 -4.80 -10.89 -4.45
N MET A 50 -4.61 -12.10 -4.99
CA MET A 50 -5.32 -12.53 -6.19
C MET A 50 -6.84 -12.52 -5.92
N GLY A 51 -7.63 -12.09 -6.90
CA GLY A 51 -9.09 -11.95 -6.73
C GLY A 51 -9.57 -10.56 -6.31
N GLY A 52 -8.64 -9.64 -6.02
CA GLY A 52 -8.96 -8.24 -5.73
C GLY A 52 -8.95 -7.89 -4.25
N SER A 53 -8.63 -8.82 -3.36
CA SER A 53 -8.42 -8.47 -1.95
C SER A 53 -7.23 -7.53 -1.78
N THR A 54 -7.29 -6.62 -0.82
CA THR A 54 -6.16 -5.74 -0.48
C THR A 54 -6.22 -5.39 0.98
N GLY A 55 -5.10 -5.53 1.67
CA GLY A 55 -4.88 -4.99 3.01
C GLY A 55 -3.72 -4.02 3.01
N PHE A 56 -3.84 -2.93 3.74
CA PHE A 56 -2.73 -2.03 4.04
C PHE A 56 -3.00 -1.23 5.31
N CYS A 57 -1.97 -0.55 5.80
CA CYS A 57 -2.07 0.35 6.93
C CYS A 57 -1.41 1.71 6.63
N ASP A 58 -1.80 2.68 7.43
CA ASP A 58 -1.23 4.01 7.55
C ASP A 58 -0.72 4.18 8.98
N VAL A 59 0.60 4.07 9.14
CA VAL A 59 1.23 4.07 10.47
C VAL A 59 1.15 5.44 11.15
N GLU A 60 1.07 6.53 10.37
CA GLU A 60 0.97 7.88 10.96
C GLU A 60 -0.41 8.14 11.54
N ASN A 61 -1.45 7.46 11.04
CA ASN A 61 -2.84 7.69 11.46
C ASN A 61 -3.42 6.53 12.26
N ASN A 62 -2.58 5.56 12.67
CA ASN A 62 -2.98 4.36 13.39
C ASN A 62 -4.16 3.63 12.71
N PHE A 63 -4.16 3.63 11.37
CA PHE A 63 -5.26 3.11 10.57
C PHE A 63 -4.83 1.86 9.82
N ALA A 64 -5.69 0.85 9.79
CA ALA A 64 -5.51 -0.33 8.97
C ALA A 64 -6.85 -0.72 8.35
N ILE A 65 -6.80 -1.18 7.10
CA ILE A 65 -7.97 -1.69 6.38
C ILE A 65 -7.60 -2.94 5.61
N ALA A 66 -8.52 -3.91 5.63
CA ALA A 66 -8.49 -5.07 4.77
C ALA A 66 -9.84 -5.17 4.05
N VAL A 67 -9.80 -5.18 2.73
CA VAL A 67 -10.98 -5.34 1.88
C VAL A 67 -10.91 -6.71 1.22
N MET A 68 -11.97 -7.48 1.39
CA MET A 68 -12.21 -8.74 0.72
C MET A 68 -13.45 -8.61 -0.16
N VAL A 69 -13.39 -9.14 -1.37
CA VAL A 69 -14.49 -9.14 -2.33
C VAL A 69 -14.82 -10.59 -2.69
N ASN A 70 -16.10 -10.96 -2.65
CA ASN A 70 -16.57 -12.33 -2.96
C ASN A 70 -16.73 -12.56 -4.48
N LYS A 71 -16.06 -11.75 -5.30
CA LYS A 71 -16.05 -11.85 -6.76
C LYS A 71 -14.65 -11.56 -7.24
N LEU A 72 -14.10 -12.46 -8.05
CA LEU A 72 -12.79 -12.26 -8.68
C LEU A 72 -12.84 -10.97 -9.50
N SER A 73 -12.13 -9.94 -9.02
CA SER A 73 -12.13 -8.62 -9.63
C SER A 73 -10.71 -8.04 -9.70
N LEU A 74 -10.44 -7.28 -10.75
CA LEU A 74 -9.16 -6.61 -10.95
C LEU A 74 -9.18 -5.22 -10.30
N GLY A 75 -9.13 -5.19 -8.97
CA GLY A 75 -8.76 -4.04 -8.12
C GLY A 75 -9.64 -2.78 -8.14
N SER A 76 -10.49 -2.56 -9.14
CA SER A 76 -11.29 -1.33 -9.30
C SER A 76 -12.32 -1.14 -8.18
N VAL A 77 -13.05 -2.21 -7.83
CA VAL A 77 -14.04 -2.21 -6.74
C VAL A 77 -13.35 -1.97 -5.39
N THR A 78 -12.29 -2.71 -5.12
CA THR A 78 -11.50 -2.60 -3.88
C THR A 78 -10.93 -1.20 -3.69
N ARG A 79 -10.42 -0.59 -4.76
CA ARG A 79 -9.96 0.81 -4.73
C ARG A 79 -11.10 1.78 -4.40
N GLY A 80 -12.29 1.56 -4.95
CA GLY A 80 -13.48 2.35 -4.64
C GLY A 80 -13.86 2.30 -3.16
N VAL A 81 -13.90 1.08 -2.57
CA VAL A 81 -14.20 0.89 -1.15
C VAL A 81 -13.16 1.56 -0.26
N ILE A 82 -11.86 1.33 -0.54
CA ILE A 82 -10.77 1.95 0.22
C ILE A 82 -10.86 3.47 0.17
N ARG A 83 -11.06 4.04 -1.04
CA ARG A 83 -11.16 5.48 -1.22
C ARG A 83 -12.33 6.06 -0.42
N LEU A 84 -13.51 5.45 -0.50
CA LEU A 84 -14.68 5.87 0.25
C LEU A 84 -14.39 5.93 1.75
N VAL A 85 -13.85 4.85 2.33
CA VAL A 85 -13.55 4.80 3.77
C VAL A 85 -12.54 5.86 4.18
N LEU A 86 -11.47 6.05 3.40
CA LEU A 86 -10.47 7.07 3.71
C LEU A 86 -11.04 8.48 3.62
N GLU A 87 -11.83 8.79 2.60
CA GLU A 87 -12.47 10.11 2.43
C GLU A 87 -13.45 10.41 3.57
N GLU A 88 -14.28 9.44 3.98
CA GLU A 88 -15.21 9.59 5.11
C GLU A 88 -14.50 9.80 6.45
N LEU A 89 -13.29 9.25 6.60
CA LEU A 89 -12.48 9.42 7.80
C LEU A 89 -11.55 10.65 7.73
N GLY A 90 -11.57 11.41 6.63
CA GLY A 90 -10.66 12.54 6.41
C GLY A 90 -9.19 12.12 6.29
N LEU A 91 -8.91 10.86 5.94
CA LEU A 91 -7.58 10.30 5.78
C LEU A 91 -7.09 10.45 4.32
N PRO A 92 -5.78 10.65 4.09
CA PRO A 92 -5.26 10.76 2.75
C PRO A 92 -5.33 9.44 1.99
N VAL A 93 -5.67 9.53 0.71
CA VAL A 93 -5.79 8.39 -0.20
C VAL A 93 -4.43 8.10 -0.84
N PRO A 94 -3.82 6.91 -0.61
CA PRO A 94 -2.54 6.56 -1.22
C PRO A 94 -2.61 6.51 -2.74
N ASP A 95 -1.52 6.91 -3.40
CA ASP A 95 -1.45 6.95 -4.85
C ASP A 95 -1.40 5.51 -5.40
N ALA A 96 -2.55 5.02 -5.90
CA ALA A 96 -2.71 3.66 -6.41
C ALA A 96 -2.09 3.51 -7.82
N ARG A 97 -0.80 3.85 -7.99
CA ARG A 97 -0.03 3.42 -9.17
C ARG A 97 0.27 1.93 -9.08
N THR A 98 -0.79 1.12 -9.03
CA THR A 98 -0.79 -0.22 -9.61
C THR A 98 -0.59 -0.03 -11.10
N SER A 99 0.34 -0.76 -11.71
CA SER A 99 0.62 -0.73 -13.15
C SER A 99 -0.65 -0.82 -13.97
N THR A 100 -1.20 0.32 -14.36
CA THR A 100 -2.18 0.44 -15.42
C THR A 100 -1.49 1.27 -16.47
N ARG A 101 -1.23 0.62 -17.61
CA ARG A 101 -0.80 1.26 -18.85
C ARG A 101 -1.66 2.51 -19.05
N PRO A 102 -1.09 3.67 -19.44
CA PRO A 102 -1.90 4.86 -19.70
C PRO A 102 -3.01 4.49 -20.69
N PRO A 103 -4.22 5.08 -20.55
CA PRO A 103 -5.28 4.84 -21.51
C PRO A 103 -4.73 5.12 -22.91
N ALA A 104 -4.92 4.15 -23.82
CA ALA A 104 -4.52 4.34 -25.21
C ALA A 104 -5.15 5.66 -25.68
N ARG A 105 -4.30 6.60 -26.13
CA ARG A 105 -4.77 7.79 -26.83
C ARG A 105 -5.66 7.28 -27.95
N ARG A 106 -6.95 7.61 -27.89
CA ARG A 106 -7.83 7.46 -29.05
C ARG A 106 -7.23 8.34 -30.14
N ALA A 107 -6.79 7.68 -31.22
CA ALA A 107 -6.58 8.33 -32.51
C ALA A 107 -7.95 8.75 -33.07
#